data_AF-A0ABD0RKB7-F1
#
_entry.id   AF-A0ABD0RKB7-F1
#
_cell.length_a   1.000
_cell.length_b   1.000
_cell.length_c   1.000
_cell.angle_alpha   90.00
_cell.angle_beta   90.00
_cell.angle_gamma   90.00
#
_symmetry.space_group_name_H-M   'P 1'
#
loop_
_entity.id
_entity.type
_entity.pdbx_description
1 polymer ?
#
loop_
_entity_poly.entity_id
_entity_poly.type
_entity_poly.pdbx_seq_one_letter_code
_entity_poly.pdbx_strand_id
1 'polypeptide(L)'
;MKSVTKTCQRETGDACGRPVTVVDTPGLFDTSLSNEEIQQEIMRCIELSAPGPHVFLLVIAVGPFTQEEKETLQLIKMTFGQKAEAYTMVLFTRGDNLDESIEDYIKDGDPHVQQLIYDCGERFHVFNNKQKDRDQVVGLLKKIDKMMWNSNASFYNDKMFQEAERAFRLMQINREKEEEVRQEMEAIKSKYESAIREIQDKLEEEKAKLKVRDLLLIKKDSILLRNLQTRRERDTGDIEQIINQPSLQAPSDRIKNEEEQLSGQWKTAQGATGGESDRDKKKKAKKLG
;
A
#
# COMPACT_ATOMS: atom_id res chain seq x y z
N MET A 1 22.15 23.56 19.70
CA MET A 1 23.20 24.11 20.60
C MET A 1 22.54 24.87 21.78
N LYS A 2 23.17 25.12 22.94
CA LYS A 2 22.57 25.97 24.01
C LYS A 2 22.96 27.44 23.81
N SER A 3 22.00 28.33 23.63
CA SER A 3 22.24 29.78 23.57
C SER A 3 22.61 30.33 24.95
N VAL A 4 23.55 31.27 24.99
CA VAL A 4 23.89 32.05 26.20
C VAL A 4 22.78 33.08 26.46
N THR A 5 22.33 33.77 25.41
CA THR A 5 21.19 34.67 25.44
C THR A 5 19.90 33.85 25.52
N LYS A 6 19.13 34.03 26.61
CA LYS A 6 17.86 33.30 26.85
C LYS A 6 16.62 34.11 26.57
N THR A 7 16.74 35.43 26.55
CA THR A 7 15.66 36.36 26.24
C THR A 7 16.17 37.48 25.35
N CYS A 8 15.32 38.05 24.50
CA CYS A 8 15.71 39.20 23.68
C CYS A 8 16.16 40.39 24.54
N GLN A 9 17.24 41.05 24.14
CA GLN A 9 17.81 42.22 24.83
C GLN A 9 17.97 43.37 23.85
N ARG A 10 17.63 44.59 24.28
CA ARG A 10 17.73 45.81 23.46
C ARG A 10 18.76 46.75 24.06
N GLU A 11 19.71 47.17 23.24
CA GLU A 11 20.70 48.18 23.60
C GLU A 11 20.73 49.30 22.56
N THR A 12 21.01 50.52 23.02
CA THR A 12 21.11 51.70 22.14
C THR A 12 22.42 52.43 22.41
N GLY A 13 23.12 52.79 21.34
CA GLY A 13 24.39 53.50 21.41
C GLY A 13 24.58 54.45 20.23
N ASP A 14 25.70 55.17 20.24
CA ASP A 14 26.14 55.98 19.10
C ASP A 14 27.21 55.22 18.30
N ALA A 15 27.00 55.13 17.00
CA ALA A 15 28.00 54.65 16.06
C ALA A 15 28.22 55.71 14.98
N CYS A 16 29.37 56.37 15.04
CA CYS A 16 29.76 57.40 14.06
C CYS A 16 28.78 58.59 13.99
N GLY A 17 28.28 59.05 15.14
CA GLY A 17 27.33 60.17 15.21
C GLY A 17 25.89 59.78 14.83
N ARG A 18 25.63 58.48 14.66
CA ARG A 18 24.30 57.93 14.38
C ARG A 18 23.83 57.11 15.58
N PRO A 19 22.64 57.38 16.13
CA PRO A 19 21.99 56.49 17.09
C PRO A 19 21.68 55.15 16.44
N VAL A 20 22.14 54.07 17.05
CA VAL A 20 21.91 52.69 16.63
C VAL A 20 21.30 51.92 17.78
N THR A 21 20.21 51.21 17.49
CA THR A 21 19.61 50.25 18.41
C THR A 21 19.87 48.84 17.88
N VAL A 22 20.35 47.96 18.74
CA VAL A 22 20.56 46.54 18.44
C VAL A 22 19.66 45.74 19.35
N VAL A 23 18.94 44.77 18.77
CA VAL A 23 18.18 43.77 19.51
C VAL A 23 18.91 42.45 19.35
N ASP A 24 19.50 41.95 20.44
CA ASP A 24 20.09 40.61 20.52
C ASP A 24 18.97 39.60 20.80
N THR A 25 18.96 38.50 20.06
CA THR A 25 17.93 37.47 20.18
C THR A 25 18.52 36.17 20.71
N PRO A 26 17.74 35.36 21.44
CA PRO A 26 18.12 33.99 21.73
C PRO A 26 18.36 33.22 20.43
N GLY A 27 19.21 32.21 20.47
CA GLY A 27 19.37 31.29 19.34
C GLY A 27 18.02 30.71 18.94
N LEU A 28 17.58 31.01 17.72
CA LEU A 28 16.31 30.50 17.16
C LEU A 28 16.30 28.95 17.04
N PHE A 29 17.48 28.32 17.06
CA PHE A 29 17.73 26.86 17.11
C PHE A 29 18.14 26.36 18.49
N ASP A 30 17.88 27.14 19.55
CA ASP A 30 18.15 26.65 20.89
C ASP A 30 17.17 25.52 21.21
N THR A 31 17.66 24.27 21.08
CA THR A 31 16.93 23.05 21.39
C THR A 31 16.50 22.94 22.86
N SER A 32 16.90 23.90 23.71
CA SER A 32 16.41 24.01 25.09
C SER A 32 15.12 24.82 25.22
N LEU A 33 14.62 25.46 24.16
CA LEU A 33 13.37 26.22 24.15
C LEU A 33 12.23 25.39 23.54
N SER A 34 11.04 25.46 24.12
CA SER A 34 9.81 24.93 23.52
C SER A 34 9.35 25.79 22.33
N ASN A 35 8.45 25.27 21.50
CA ASN A 35 7.86 26.04 20.40
C ASN A 35 7.15 27.30 20.92
N GLU A 36 6.46 27.20 22.05
CA GLU A 36 5.78 28.33 22.70
C GLU A 36 6.78 29.39 23.18
N GLU A 37 7.91 28.98 23.77
CA GLU A 37 8.95 29.90 24.22
C GLU A 37 9.60 30.63 23.02
N ILE A 38 9.85 29.91 21.92
CA ILE A 38 10.35 30.51 20.68
C ILE A 38 9.36 31.57 20.16
N GLN A 39 8.05 31.27 20.14
CA GLN A 39 7.03 32.24 19.72
C GLN A 39 6.96 33.47 20.63
N GLN A 40 7.12 33.30 21.94
CA GLN A 40 7.16 34.43 22.88
C GLN A 40 8.38 35.32 22.66
N GLU A 41 9.55 34.75 22.41
CA GLU A 41 10.76 35.53 22.10
C GLU A 41 10.64 36.25 20.76
N ILE A 42 10.00 35.65 19.76
CA ILE A 42 9.68 36.31 18.50
C ILE A 42 8.80 37.54 18.76
N MET A 43 7.71 37.41 19.51
CA MET A 43 6.84 38.56 19.83
C MET A 43 7.61 39.65 20.57
N ARG A 44 8.44 39.28 21.55
CA ARG A 44 9.29 40.23 22.26
C ARG A 44 10.29 40.93 21.33
N CYS A 45 10.90 40.20 20.41
CA CYS A 45 11.81 40.78 19.42
C CYS A 45 11.10 41.84 18.55
N ILE A 46 9.86 41.57 18.14
CA ILE A 46 9.05 42.51 17.36
C ILE A 46 8.77 43.78 18.18
N GLU A 47 8.33 43.62 19.43
CA GLU A 47 8.04 44.73 20.34
C GLU A 47 9.28 45.59 20.59
N LEU A 48 10.44 44.96 20.87
CA LEU A 48 11.70 45.66 21.11
C LEU A 48 12.21 46.39 19.87
N SER A 49 11.85 45.91 18.67
CA SER A 49 12.27 46.46 17.39
C SER A 49 11.36 47.58 16.86
N ALA A 50 10.25 47.90 17.54
CA ALA A 50 9.29 48.91 17.08
C ALA A 50 9.95 50.28 16.77
N PRO A 51 9.58 50.95 15.66
CA PRO A 51 8.48 50.65 14.72
C PRO A 51 8.80 49.54 13.68
N GLY A 52 10.00 48.98 13.75
CA GLY A 52 10.46 47.88 12.92
C GLY A 52 11.98 47.92 12.69
N PRO A 53 12.63 46.77 12.44
CA PRO A 53 14.06 46.73 12.16
C PRO A 53 14.37 47.30 10.78
N HIS A 54 15.49 48.01 10.67
CA HIS A 54 16.04 48.45 9.39
C HIS A 54 16.71 47.29 8.65
N VAL A 55 17.35 46.39 9.41
CA VAL A 55 18.06 45.22 8.90
C VAL A 55 17.94 44.08 9.91
N PHE A 56 17.81 42.86 9.41
CA PHE A 56 18.04 41.63 10.13
C PHE A 56 19.47 41.15 9.81
N LEU A 57 20.29 40.93 10.83
CA LEU A 57 21.65 40.41 10.65
C LEU A 57 21.64 38.90 10.91
N LEU A 58 21.86 38.11 9.86
CA LEU A 58 22.05 36.67 9.98
C LEU A 58 23.52 36.38 10.27
N VAL A 59 23.83 36.14 11.53
CA VAL A 59 25.22 35.96 12.00
C VAL A 59 25.68 34.52 11.77
N ILE A 60 26.73 34.35 10.96
CA ILE A 60 27.31 33.05 10.60
C ILE A 60 28.81 33.08 10.90
N ALA A 61 29.37 31.99 11.39
CA ALA A 61 30.82 31.90 11.59
C ALA A 61 31.51 31.45 10.30
N VAL A 62 32.65 32.04 9.96
CA VAL A 62 33.53 31.48 8.92
C VAL A 62 33.98 30.08 9.33
N GLY A 63 33.81 29.13 8.42
CA GLY A 63 34.09 27.71 8.66
C GLY A 63 32.98 26.79 8.13
N PRO A 64 32.96 25.51 8.57
CA PRO A 64 31.98 24.54 8.10
C PRO A 64 30.55 24.99 8.39
N PHE A 65 29.73 25.04 7.33
CA PHE A 65 28.34 25.48 7.43
C PHE A 65 27.47 24.39 8.07
N THR A 66 26.85 24.74 9.18
CA THR A 66 26.06 23.81 10.00
C THR A 66 24.62 23.70 9.49
N GLN A 67 23.95 22.62 9.89
CA GLN A 67 22.53 22.44 9.57
C GLN A 67 21.66 23.54 10.21
N GLU A 68 21.99 23.99 11.43
CA GLU A 68 21.30 25.09 12.11
C GLU A 68 21.36 26.38 11.27
N GLU A 69 22.52 26.71 10.68
CA GLU A 69 22.66 27.90 9.84
C GLU A 69 21.88 27.78 8.50
N LYS A 70 21.80 26.58 7.91
CA LYS A 70 20.98 26.30 6.71
C LYS A 70 19.50 26.54 6.96
N GLU A 71 19.01 26.17 8.14
CA GLU A 71 17.61 26.30 8.51
C GLU A 71 17.25 27.71 8.98
N THR A 72 18.24 28.51 9.42
CA THR A 72 17.99 29.84 10.01
C THR A 72 17.29 30.80 9.07
N LEU A 73 17.67 30.84 7.79
CA LEU A 73 16.98 31.72 6.85
C LEU A 73 15.54 31.27 6.63
N GLN A 74 15.27 29.96 6.57
CA GLN A 74 13.90 29.45 6.46
C GLN A 74 13.08 29.82 7.69
N LEU A 75 13.68 29.79 8.88
CA LEU A 75 13.02 30.21 10.11
C LEU A 75 12.73 31.71 10.12
N ILE A 76 13.66 32.55 9.65
CA ILE A 76 13.41 33.99 9.46
C ILE A 76 12.25 34.21 8.49
N LYS A 77 12.21 33.50 7.35
CA LYS A 77 11.11 33.57 6.37
C LYS A 77 9.78 33.09 6.93
N MET A 78 9.79 32.05 7.76
CA MET A 78 8.59 31.49 8.38
C MET A 78 8.03 32.42 9.47
N THR A 79 8.93 33.01 10.26
CA THR A 79 8.58 33.87 11.40
C THR A 79 8.23 35.29 10.97
N PHE A 80 9.07 35.89 10.13
CA PHE A 80 8.95 37.28 9.69
C PHE A 80 8.46 37.38 8.26
N GLY A 81 7.98 36.28 7.64
CA GLY A 81 7.42 36.29 6.30
C GLY A 81 8.48 36.37 5.20
N GLN A 82 8.10 36.01 3.97
CA GLN A 82 9.03 35.98 2.81
C GLN A 82 9.65 37.35 2.52
N LYS A 83 8.95 38.45 2.85
CA LYS A 83 9.47 39.80 2.65
C LYS A 83 10.68 40.11 3.55
N ALA A 84 10.89 39.37 4.64
CA ALA A 84 12.03 39.58 5.53
C ALA A 84 13.37 39.38 4.83
N GLU A 85 13.43 38.54 3.79
CA GLU A 85 14.66 38.33 2.99
C GLU A 85 15.22 39.65 2.45
N ALA A 86 14.35 40.53 1.97
CA ALA A 86 14.72 41.86 1.45
C ALA A 86 15.32 42.77 2.53
N TYR A 87 15.11 42.44 3.81
CA TYR A 87 15.61 43.15 4.98
C TYR A 87 16.75 42.39 5.69
N THR A 88 17.19 41.25 5.16
CA THR A 88 18.25 40.44 5.76
C THR A 88 19.60 40.70 5.08
N MET A 89 20.65 40.72 5.89
CA MET A 89 22.06 40.73 5.47
C MET A 89 22.82 39.66 6.24
N VAL A 90 23.67 38.91 5.54
CA VAL A 90 24.54 37.90 6.17
C VAL A 90 25.73 38.61 6.82
N LEU A 91 25.98 38.36 8.11
CA LEU A 91 27.14 38.85 8.83
C LEU A 91 28.07 37.68 9.18
N PHE A 92 29.17 37.56 8.43
CA PHE A 92 30.22 36.60 8.74
C PHE A 92 31.04 37.07 9.95
N THR A 93 31.28 36.17 10.88
CA THR A 93 32.15 36.39 12.04
C THR A 93 33.37 35.50 11.95
N ARG A 94 34.40 35.80 12.75
CA ARG A 94 35.72 35.13 12.67
C ARG A 94 36.38 35.35 11.31
N GLY A 95 36.25 36.56 10.75
CA GLY A 95 36.92 36.92 9.50
C GLY A 95 38.45 36.80 9.54
N ASP A 96 39.04 36.76 10.75
CA ASP A 96 40.47 36.44 10.95
C ASP A 96 40.86 35.01 10.58
N ASN A 97 39.90 34.11 10.38
CA ASN A 97 40.14 32.75 9.92
C ASN A 97 40.18 32.63 8.39
N LEU A 98 39.96 33.71 7.65
CA LEU A 98 40.03 33.72 6.19
C LEU A 98 41.48 33.96 5.76
N ASP A 99 42.03 33.03 4.97
CA ASP A 99 43.31 33.21 4.28
C ASP A 99 43.14 33.97 2.93
N GLU A 100 41.90 34.23 2.54
CA GLU A 100 41.48 34.84 1.27
C GLU A 100 40.43 35.95 1.49
N SER A 101 39.94 36.57 0.41
CA SER A 101 38.84 37.52 0.52
C SER A 101 37.54 36.81 0.88
N ILE A 102 36.61 37.50 1.54
CA ILE A 102 35.30 36.91 1.85
C ILE A 102 34.54 36.56 0.55
N GLU A 103 34.75 37.34 -0.51
CA GLU A 103 34.21 37.09 -1.84
C GLU A 103 34.68 35.76 -2.43
N ASP A 104 35.99 35.47 -2.35
CA ASP A 104 36.57 34.21 -2.83
C ASP A 104 36.09 33.03 -1.98
N TYR A 105 36.07 33.19 -0.65
CA TYR A 105 35.52 32.19 0.27
C TYR A 105 34.07 31.80 -0.04
N ILE A 106 33.22 32.79 -0.38
CA ILE A 106 31.83 32.53 -0.76
C ILE A 106 31.78 31.77 -2.10
N LYS A 107 32.55 32.25 -3.08
CA LYS A 107 32.55 31.73 -4.44
C LYS A 107 33.06 30.29 -4.54
N ASP A 108 34.07 29.94 -3.75
CA ASP A 108 34.69 28.63 -3.76
C ASP A 108 34.18 27.72 -2.63
N GLY A 109 33.33 28.26 -1.74
CA GLY A 109 32.76 27.58 -0.57
C GLY A 109 31.50 26.73 -0.81
N ASP A 110 30.75 26.48 0.27
CA ASP A 110 29.54 25.62 0.25
C ASP A 110 28.43 26.26 -0.62
N PRO A 111 27.83 25.53 -1.59
CA PRO A 111 26.72 26.01 -2.40
C PRO A 111 25.53 26.54 -1.60
N HIS A 112 25.29 26.05 -0.38
CA HIS A 112 24.23 26.56 0.50
C HIS A 112 24.54 27.97 0.99
N VAL A 113 25.81 28.31 1.23
CA VAL A 113 26.23 29.67 1.61
C VAL A 113 26.03 30.61 0.42
N GLN A 114 26.36 30.17 -0.79
CA GLN A 114 26.10 30.93 -2.02
C GLN A 114 24.60 31.19 -2.21
N GLN A 115 23.78 30.15 -2.06
CA GLN A 115 22.33 30.27 -2.15
C GLN A 115 21.77 31.20 -1.08
N LEU A 116 22.25 31.10 0.16
CA LEU A 116 21.85 31.97 1.26
C LEU A 116 22.12 33.45 0.94
N ILE A 117 23.30 33.75 0.42
CA ILE A 117 23.69 35.11 0.05
C ILE A 117 22.87 35.60 -1.14
N TYR A 118 22.60 34.73 -2.11
CA TYR A 118 21.73 35.02 -3.25
C TYR A 118 20.30 35.35 -2.80
N ASP A 119 19.71 34.56 -1.91
CA ASP A 119 18.38 34.82 -1.32
C ASP A 119 18.39 36.17 -0.56
N CYS A 120 19.50 36.49 0.09
CA CYS A 120 19.74 37.80 0.71
C CYS A 120 20.20 38.87 -0.30
N GLY A 121 19.94 38.69 -1.61
CA GLY A 121 20.25 39.65 -2.68
C GLY A 121 21.69 40.16 -2.68
N GLU A 122 22.64 39.25 -2.51
CA GLU A 122 24.09 39.50 -2.46
C GLU A 122 24.54 40.42 -1.31
N ARG A 123 23.74 40.52 -0.25
CA ARG A 123 24.06 41.34 0.93
C ARG A 123 24.79 40.53 1.99
N PHE A 124 26.08 40.81 2.13
CA PHE A 124 26.88 40.27 3.23
C PHE A 124 27.91 41.27 3.75
N HIS A 125 28.41 41.02 4.96
CA HIS A 125 29.50 41.76 5.58
C HIS A 125 30.34 40.83 6.47
N VAL A 126 31.58 41.19 6.79
CA VAL A 126 32.49 40.36 7.59
C VAL A 126 33.01 41.15 8.78
N PHE A 127 32.96 40.52 9.96
CA PHE A 127 33.45 41.04 11.22
C PHE A 127 34.55 40.14 11.79
N ASN A 128 35.58 40.78 12.34
CA ASN A 128 36.51 40.18 13.28
C ASN A 128 36.23 40.71 14.69
N ASN A 129 35.44 39.96 15.44
CA ASN A 129 35.02 40.33 16.80
C ASN A 129 36.18 40.37 17.83
N LYS A 130 37.39 39.89 17.48
CA LYS A 130 38.58 40.03 18.35
C LYS A 130 39.22 41.41 18.23
N GLN A 131 38.90 42.18 17.19
CA GLN A 131 39.41 43.51 16.96
C GLN A 131 38.36 44.56 17.33
N LYS A 132 38.79 45.65 17.98
CA LYS A 132 37.94 46.82 18.24
C LYS A 132 38.06 47.83 17.10
N ASP A 133 37.94 47.33 15.88
CA ASP A 133 38.08 48.14 14.68
C ASP A 133 36.74 48.80 14.33
N ARG A 134 36.73 50.14 14.34
CA ARG A 134 35.53 50.93 14.03
C ARG A 134 35.24 50.95 12.53
N ASP A 135 36.21 50.67 11.67
CA ASP A 135 36.03 50.71 10.21
C ASP A 135 35.09 49.60 9.73
N GLN A 136 35.08 48.45 10.42
CA GLN A 136 34.11 47.37 10.17
C GLN A 136 32.68 47.85 10.43
N VAL A 137 32.44 48.57 11.54
CA VAL A 137 31.13 49.13 11.86
C VAL A 137 30.71 50.18 10.82
N VAL A 138 31.63 51.07 10.42
CA VAL A 138 31.37 52.05 9.35
C VAL A 138 31.01 51.36 8.04
N GLY A 139 31.73 50.29 7.67
CA GLY A 139 31.47 49.49 6.48
C GLY A 139 30.08 48.86 6.50
N LEU A 140 29.69 48.26 7.63
CA LEU A 140 28.36 47.69 7.82
C LEU A 140 27.26 48.75 7.65
N LEU A 141 27.37 49.89 8.34
CA LEU A 141 26.37 50.96 8.26
C LEU A 141 26.21 51.50 6.83
N LYS A 142 27.30 51.66 6.07
CA LYS A 142 27.24 52.05 4.65
C LYS A 142 26.50 51.03 3.80
N LYS A 143 26.70 49.73 4.04
CA LYS A 143 25.97 48.68 3.31
C LYS A 143 24.47 48.69 3.65
N ILE A 144 24.12 48.91 4.92
CA ILE A 144 22.74 49.06 5.37
C ILE A 144 22.09 50.29 4.69
N ASP A 145 22.77 51.44 4.65
CA ASP A 145 22.23 52.64 4.00
C ASP A 145 21.97 52.44 2.51
N LYS A 146 22.89 51.77 1.80
CA LYS A 146 22.72 51.41 0.39
C LYS A 146 21.51 50.48 0.19
N MET A 147 21.34 49.52 1.09
CA MET A 147 20.21 48.59 1.06
C MET A 147 18.87 49.32 1.27
N MET A 148 18.80 50.27 2.21
CA MET A 148 17.58 51.05 2.45
C MET A 148 17.27 52.04 1.33
N TRP A 149 18.29 52.58 0.68
CA TRP A 149 18.10 53.45 -0.49
C TRP A 149 17.48 52.69 -1.68
N ASN A 150 17.93 51.47 -1.92
CA ASN A 150 17.51 50.68 -3.08
C ASN A 150 16.12 50.05 -2.93
N SER A 151 15.64 49.83 -1.71
CA SER A 151 14.40 49.09 -1.43
C SER A 151 13.14 49.95 -1.46
N ASN A 152 13.24 51.28 -1.67
CA ASN A 152 12.14 52.25 -1.51
C ASN A 152 11.40 52.15 -0.15
N ALA A 153 11.95 51.41 0.81
CA ALA A 153 11.31 51.10 2.07
C ALA A 153 12.23 51.49 3.22
N SER A 154 11.66 52.12 4.25
CA SER A 154 12.43 52.72 5.35
C SER A 154 12.85 51.72 6.43
N PHE A 155 12.02 50.71 6.70
CA PHE A 155 12.25 49.64 7.68
C PHE A 155 11.18 48.55 7.48
N TYR A 156 11.41 47.37 8.07
CA TYR A 156 10.45 46.27 8.08
C TYR A 156 9.29 46.61 9.03
N ASN A 157 8.16 47.07 8.49
CA ASN A 157 7.11 47.72 9.28
C ASN A 157 6.04 46.76 9.84
N ASP A 158 5.21 47.28 10.76
CA ASP A 158 4.11 46.54 11.41
C ASP A 158 3.16 45.83 10.45
N LYS A 159 2.86 46.39 9.27
CA LYS A 159 1.98 45.72 8.29
C LYS A 159 2.62 44.43 7.78
N MET A 160 3.94 44.47 7.56
CA MET A 160 4.69 43.29 7.11
C MET A 160 4.77 42.25 8.23
N PHE A 161 4.94 42.67 9.49
CA PHE A 161 4.82 41.74 10.64
C PHE A 161 3.43 41.10 10.72
N GLN A 162 2.35 41.87 10.58
CA GLN A 162 0.99 41.34 10.61
C GLN A 162 0.71 40.40 9.43
N GLU A 163 1.23 40.68 8.24
CA GLU A 163 1.14 39.79 7.08
C GLU A 163 1.86 38.47 7.34
N ALA A 164 3.08 38.52 7.89
CA ALA A 164 3.84 37.33 8.27
C ALA A 164 3.10 36.49 9.31
N GLU A 165 2.56 37.12 10.35
CA GLU A 165 1.81 36.45 11.41
C GLU A 165 0.54 35.77 10.86
N ARG A 166 -0.22 36.46 10.00
CA ARG A 166 -1.41 35.87 9.35
C ARG A 166 -1.03 34.69 8.47
N ALA A 167 0.02 34.82 7.67
CA ALA A 167 0.50 33.74 6.81
C ALA A 167 0.95 32.52 7.63
N PHE A 168 1.68 32.75 8.73
CA PHE A 168 2.10 31.70 9.64
C PHE A 168 0.91 30.97 10.28
N ARG A 169 -0.08 31.71 10.80
CA ARG A 169 -1.32 31.12 11.36
C ARG A 169 -2.09 30.31 10.32
N LEU A 170 -2.23 30.83 9.10
CA LEU A 170 -2.90 30.11 8.01
C LEU A 170 -2.16 28.83 7.62
N MET A 171 -0.83 28.86 7.60
CA MET A 171 0.00 27.68 7.35
C MET A 171 -0.20 26.60 8.42
N GLN A 172 -0.29 26.96 9.70
CA GLN A 172 -0.58 25.99 10.78
C GLN A 172 -1.97 25.37 10.61
N ILE A 173 -3.00 26.19 10.39
CA ILE A 173 -4.37 25.70 10.17
C ILE A 173 -4.44 24.76 8.96
N ASN A 174 -3.77 25.11 7.86
CA ASN A 174 -3.74 24.27 6.67
C ASN A 174 -3.03 22.94 6.94
N ARG A 175 -1.91 22.95 7.67
CA ARG A 175 -1.19 21.73 8.05
C ARG A 175 -2.04 20.79 8.91
N GLU A 176 -2.78 21.34 9.87
CA GLU A 176 -3.70 20.56 10.71
C GLU A 176 -4.81 19.94 9.85
N LYS A 177 -5.42 20.71 8.94
CA LYS A 177 -6.44 20.21 8.01
C LYS A 177 -5.90 19.15 7.05
N GLU A 178 -4.69 19.33 6.53
CA GLU A 178 -4.03 18.35 5.67
C GLU A 178 -3.80 17.03 6.39
N GLU A 179 -3.45 17.09 7.67
CA GLU A 179 -3.27 15.90 8.49
C GLU A 179 -4.60 15.22 8.84
N GLU A 180 -5.65 16.00 9.13
CA GLU A 180 -7.02 15.48 9.31
C GLU A 180 -7.49 14.75 8.04
N VAL A 181 -7.36 15.39 6.87
CA VAL A 181 -7.69 14.78 5.58
C VAL A 181 -6.86 13.52 5.31
N ARG A 182 -5.58 13.53 5.66
CA ARG A 182 -4.70 12.35 5.51
C ARG A 182 -5.21 11.17 6.34
N GLN A 183 -5.56 11.42 7.61
CA GLN A 183 -6.07 10.40 8.52
C GLN A 183 -7.43 9.86 8.05
N GLU A 184 -8.33 10.74 7.60
CA GLU A 184 -9.62 10.32 7.03
C GLU A 184 -9.44 9.45 5.78
N MET A 185 -8.56 9.86 4.86
CA MET A 185 -8.26 9.10 3.64
C MET A 185 -7.67 7.73 3.95
N GLU A 186 -6.79 7.64 4.94
CA GLU A 186 -6.21 6.36 5.38
C GLU A 186 -7.26 5.44 6.02
N ALA A 187 -8.16 6.01 6.84
CA ALA A 187 -9.27 5.26 7.43
C ALA A 187 -10.26 4.74 6.35
N ILE A 188 -10.58 5.57 5.36
CA ILE A 188 -11.42 5.18 4.22
C ILE A 188 -10.75 4.05 3.42
N LYS A 189 -9.46 4.20 3.10
CA LYS A 189 -8.68 3.20 2.37
C LYS A 189 -8.67 1.86 3.11
N SER A 190 -8.41 1.87 4.41
CA SER A 190 -8.42 0.66 5.26
C SER A 190 -9.78 -0.06 5.26
N LYS A 191 -10.89 0.70 5.30
CA LYS A 191 -12.24 0.13 5.20
C LYS A 191 -12.47 -0.55 3.85
N TYR A 192 -12.10 0.09 2.74
CA TYR A 192 -12.25 -0.50 1.41
C TYR A 192 -11.37 -1.75 1.23
N GLU A 193 -10.13 -1.73 1.69
CA GLU A 193 -9.23 -2.88 1.63
C GLU A 193 -9.76 -4.08 2.43
N SER A 194 -10.39 -3.82 3.58
CA SER A 194 -11.01 -4.87 4.39
C SER A 194 -12.25 -5.46 3.70
N ALA A 195 -13.09 -4.61 3.12
CA ALA A 195 -14.28 -5.05 2.37
C ALA A 195 -13.91 -5.86 1.11
N ILE A 196 -12.87 -5.45 0.39
CA ILE A 196 -12.37 -6.19 -0.79
C ILE A 196 -11.88 -7.58 -0.37
N ARG A 197 -11.10 -7.67 0.71
CA ARG A 197 -10.64 -8.95 1.26
C ARG A 197 -11.80 -9.86 1.64
N GLU A 198 -12.80 -9.34 2.33
CA GLU A 198 -13.97 -10.13 2.72
C GLU A 198 -14.75 -10.68 1.50
N ILE A 199 -14.87 -9.88 0.43
CA ILE A 199 -15.49 -10.32 -0.82
C ILE A 199 -14.64 -11.40 -1.50
N GLN A 200 -13.32 -11.26 -1.51
CA GLN A 200 -12.40 -12.25 -2.08
C GLN A 200 -12.47 -13.59 -1.35
N ASP A 201 -12.48 -13.58 -0.01
CA ASP A 201 -12.58 -14.77 0.82
C ASP A 201 -13.90 -15.52 0.56
N LYS A 202 -15.03 -14.78 0.53
CA LYS A 202 -16.35 -15.36 0.19
C LYS A 202 -16.39 -15.94 -1.22
N LEU A 203 -15.79 -15.26 -2.18
CA LEU A 203 -15.71 -15.75 -3.57
C LEU A 203 -14.91 -17.05 -3.66
N GLU A 204 -13.82 -17.15 -2.91
CA GLU A 204 -12.96 -18.35 -2.89
C GLU A 204 -13.66 -19.53 -2.20
N GLU A 205 -14.38 -19.28 -1.10
CA GLU A 205 -15.19 -20.28 -0.42
C GLU A 205 -16.29 -20.84 -1.34
N GLU A 206 -17.03 -19.98 -2.04
CA GLU A 206 -18.07 -20.41 -3.00
C GLU A 206 -17.47 -21.18 -4.18
N LYS A 207 -16.31 -20.76 -4.70
CA LYS A 207 -15.59 -21.52 -5.73
C LYS A 207 -15.18 -22.91 -5.23
N ALA A 208 -14.74 -23.04 -3.98
CA ALA A 208 -14.40 -24.34 -3.39
C ALA A 208 -15.62 -25.24 -3.24
N LYS A 209 -16.76 -24.71 -2.77
CA LYS A 209 -18.03 -25.44 -2.67
C LYS A 209 -18.50 -25.97 -4.03
N LEU A 210 -18.42 -25.14 -5.06
CA LEU A 210 -18.76 -25.53 -6.44
C LEU A 210 -17.92 -26.70 -6.93
N LYS A 211 -16.59 -26.65 -6.74
CA LYS A 211 -15.69 -27.76 -7.11
C LYS A 211 -16.05 -29.07 -6.41
N VAL A 212 -16.35 -29.02 -5.11
CA VAL A 212 -16.75 -30.22 -4.34
C VAL A 212 -18.07 -30.77 -4.87
N ARG A 213 -19.05 -29.91 -5.17
CA ARG A 213 -20.35 -30.30 -5.73
C ARG A 213 -20.18 -31.01 -7.07
N ASP A 214 -19.36 -30.46 -7.96
CA ASP A 214 -19.11 -31.02 -9.29
C ASP A 214 -18.41 -32.39 -9.20
N LEU A 215 -17.43 -32.55 -8.30
CA LEU A 215 -16.79 -33.83 -8.03
C LEU A 215 -17.77 -34.89 -7.49
N LEU A 216 -18.70 -34.49 -6.62
CA LEU A 216 -19.75 -35.35 -6.09
C LEU A 216 -20.69 -35.84 -7.18
N LEU A 217 -21.04 -34.96 -8.14
CA LEU A 217 -21.87 -35.32 -9.28
C LEU A 217 -21.17 -36.36 -10.16
N ILE A 218 -19.91 -36.13 -10.51
CA ILE A 218 -19.09 -37.07 -11.31
C ILE A 218 -18.98 -38.44 -10.62
N LYS A 219 -18.77 -38.45 -9.29
CA LYS A 219 -18.69 -39.69 -8.51
C LYS A 219 -20.01 -40.45 -8.52
N LYS A 220 -21.14 -39.75 -8.38
CA LYS A 220 -22.48 -40.35 -8.42
C LYS A 220 -22.76 -40.99 -9.79
N ASP A 221 -22.43 -40.29 -10.87
CA ASP A 221 -22.60 -40.81 -12.23
C ASP A 221 -21.72 -42.04 -12.48
N SER A 222 -20.47 -42.02 -11.99
CA SER A 222 -19.55 -43.16 -12.08
C SER A 222 -20.09 -44.41 -11.37
N ILE A 223 -20.68 -44.24 -10.17
CA ILE A 223 -21.32 -45.34 -9.43
C ILE A 223 -22.53 -45.87 -10.19
N LEU A 224 -23.36 -45.00 -10.75
CA LEU A 224 -24.54 -45.38 -11.53
C LEU A 224 -24.15 -46.20 -12.76
N LEU A 225 -23.14 -45.74 -13.50
CA LEU A 225 -22.61 -46.44 -14.68
C LEU A 225 -22.08 -47.82 -14.31
N ARG A 226 -21.29 -47.94 -13.23
CA ARG A 226 -20.78 -49.23 -12.75
C ARG A 226 -21.92 -50.19 -12.39
N ASN A 227 -22.95 -49.71 -11.70
CA ASN A 227 -24.10 -50.52 -11.32
C ASN A 227 -24.90 -51.01 -12.53
N LEU A 228 -25.09 -50.15 -13.54
CA LEU A 228 -25.75 -50.53 -14.81
C LEU A 228 -24.94 -51.58 -15.57
N GLN A 229 -23.62 -51.45 -15.57
CA GLN A 229 -22.73 -52.40 -16.23
C GLN A 229 -22.77 -53.77 -15.55
N THR A 230 -22.72 -53.79 -14.21
CA THR A 230 -22.83 -55.02 -13.41
C THR A 230 -24.21 -55.69 -13.58
N ARG A 231 -25.29 -54.92 -13.75
CA ARG A 231 -26.61 -55.47 -14.09
C ARG A 231 -26.60 -56.11 -15.47
N ARG A 232 -26.08 -55.40 -16.47
CA ARG A 232 -25.98 -55.91 -17.84
C ARG A 232 -25.18 -57.22 -17.91
N GLU A 233 -24.04 -57.29 -17.22
CA GLU A 233 -23.20 -58.50 -17.13
C GLU A 233 -23.93 -59.69 -16.51
N ARG A 234 -24.70 -59.46 -15.44
CA ARG A 234 -25.56 -60.49 -14.84
C ARG A 234 -26.65 -60.95 -15.79
N ASP A 235 -27.38 -60.01 -16.40
CA ASP A 235 -28.45 -60.33 -17.34
C ASP A 235 -27.89 -61.13 -18.55
N THR A 236 -26.70 -60.78 -19.05
CA THR A 236 -26.03 -61.56 -20.11
C THR A 236 -25.53 -62.92 -19.63
N GLY A 237 -25.00 -63.01 -18.41
CA GLY A 237 -24.54 -64.28 -17.83
C GLY A 237 -25.70 -65.25 -17.59
N ASP A 238 -26.83 -64.74 -17.11
CA ASP A 238 -28.06 -65.52 -16.93
C ASP A 238 -28.57 -66.05 -18.29
N ILE A 239 -28.51 -65.22 -19.35
CA ILE A 239 -28.84 -65.64 -20.73
C ILE A 239 -27.87 -66.72 -21.23
N GLU A 240 -26.55 -66.55 -21.04
CA GLU A 240 -25.56 -67.55 -21.43
C GLU A 240 -25.72 -68.87 -20.68
N GLN A 241 -26.09 -68.82 -19.39
CA GLN A 241 -26.36 -70.01 -18.59
C GLN A 241 -27.60 -70.76 -19.08
N ILE A 242 -28.64 -70.04 -19.53
CA ILE A 242 -29.83 -70.62 -20.17
C ILE A 242 -29.48 -71.25 -21.52
N ILE A 243 -28.66 -70.57 -22.34
CA ILE A 243 -28.23 -71.08 -23.66
C ILE A 243 -27.33 -72.33 -23.51
N ASN A 244 -26.43 -72.35 -22.51
CA ASN A 244 -25.49 -73.45 -22.27
C ASN A 244 -26.03 -74.56 -21.34
N GLN A 245 -27.30 -74.50 -20.94
CA GLN A 245 -27.93 -75.68 -20.32
C GLN A 245 -27.96 -76.81 -21.36
N PRO A 246 -27.52 -78.03 -21.01
CA PRO A 246 -27.65 -79.16 -21.91
C PRO A 246 -29.14 -79.32 -22.22
N SER A 247 -29.50 -79.20 -23.50
CA SER A 247 -30.85 -79.53 -23.96
C SER A 247 -31.21 -80.87 -23.35
N LEU A 248 -32.40 -80.99 -22.74
CA LEU A 248 -33.03 -82.28 -22.52
C LEU A 248 -33.25 -82.92 -23.89
N GLN A 249 -32.21 -83.49 -24.49
CA GLN A 249 -32.36 -84.59 -25.41
C GLN A 249 -32.89 -85.73 -24.56
N ALA A 250 -34.21 -85.82 -24.49
CA ALA A 250 -34.88 -87.05 -24.11
C ALA A 250 -34.17 -88.20 -24.85
N PRO A 251 -33.83 -89.30 -24.17
CA PRO A 251 -33.04 -90.35 -24.80
C PRO A 251 -33.85 -90.90 -25.98
N SER A 252 -33.41 -90.58 -27.20
CA SER A 252 -33.96 -91.13 -28.45
C SER A 252 -33.99 -92.66 -28.41
N ASP A 253 -33.15 -93.26 -27.57
CA ASP A 253 -33.07 -94.69 -27.31
C ASP A 253 -34.26 -95.24 -26.50
N ARG A 254 -34.93 -94.45 -25.64
CA ARG A 254 -36.14 -94.92 -24.92
C ARG A 254 -37.35 -95.02 -25.83
N ILE A 255 -37.52 -94.05 -26.73
CA ILE A 255 -38.63 -94.03 -27.70
C ILE A 255 -38.44 -95.16 -28.72
N LYS A 256 -37.21 -95.40 -29.20
CA LYS A 256 -36.91 -96.54 -30.08
C LYS A 256 -37.18 -97.89 -29.40
N ASN A 257 -36.86 -98.04 -28.11
CA ASN A 257 -37.11 -99.29 -27.37
C ASN A 257 -38.61 -99.53 -27.13
N GLU A 258 -39.38 -98.47 -26.87
CA GLU A 258 -40.84 -98.57 -26.72
C GLU A 258 -41.52 -98.85 -28.07
N GLU A 259 -41.04 -98.29 -29.18
CA GLU A 259 -41.52 -98.62 -30.53
C GLU A 259 -41.19 -100.08 -30.92
N GLU A 260 -40.00 -100.59 -30.59
CA GLU A 260 -39.67 -102.01 -30.80
C GLU A 260 -40.51 -102.95 -29.92
N GLN A 261 -40.76 -102.59 -28.66
CA GLN A 261 -41.64 -103.36 -27.77
C GLN A 261 -43.10 -103.38 -28.25
N LEU A 262 -43.63 -102.23 -28.67
CA LEU A 262 -44.98 -102.13 -29.22
C LEU A 262 -45.08 -102.88 -30.56
N SER A 263 -44.08 -102.77 -31.45
CA SER A 263 -44.02 -103.53 -32.71
C SER A 263 -43.99 -105.06 -32.46
N GLY A 264 -43.25 -105.50 -31.44
CA GLY A 264 -43.24 -106.91 -31.00
C GLY A 264 -44.60 -107.38 -30.45
N GLN A 265 -45.27 -106.57 -29.64
CA GLN A 265 -46.59 -106.89 -29.10
C GLN A 265 -47.68 -106.95 -30.19
N TRP A 266 -47.64 -106.05 -31.18
CA TRP A 266 -48.56 -106.07 -32.32
C TRP A 266 -48.38 -107.30 -33.22
N LYS A 267 -47.14 -107.75 -33.47
CA LYS A 267 -46.89 -109.01 -34.20
C LYS A 267 -47.37 -110.25 -33.43
N THR A 268 -47.31 -110.22 -32.11
CA THR A 268 -47.80 -111.32 -31.26
C THR A 268 -49.34 -111.36 -31.23
N ALA A 269 -50.00 -110.19 -31.25
CA ALA A 269 -51.46 -110.09 -31.34
C ALA A 269 -52.01 -110.48 -32.73
N GLN A 270 -51.26 -110.28 -33.82
CA GLN A 270 -51.63 -110.76 -35.16
C GLN A 270 -51.35 -112.26 -35.39
N GLY A 271 -50.49 -112.88 -34.59
CA GLY A 271 -50.27 -114.34 -34.60
C GLY A 271 -51.30 -115.15 -33.82
N ALA A 272 -52.05 -114.53 -32.90
CA ALA A 272 -53.01 -115.20 -32.02
C ALA A 272 -54.46 -115.25 -32.57
N THR A 273 -54.71 -114.78 -33.78
CA THR A 273 -56.03 -114.82 -34.45
C THR A 273 -56.10 -115.79 -35.64
N GLY A 274 -55.14 -116.73 -35.76
CA GLY A 274 -55.12 -117.72 -36.84
C GLY A 274 -54.84 -119.14 -36.36
N GLY A 275 -55.86 -119.80 -35.80
CA GLY A 275 -55.84 -121.27 -35.69
C GLY A 275 -56.44 -121.82 -34.40
N GLU A 276 -57.76 -121.98 -34.36
CA GLU A 276 -58.41 -123.28 -34.11
C GLU A 276 -59.93 -123.11 -34.11
N SER A 277 -60.49 -123.23 -35.31
CA SER A 277 -61.86 -123.68 -35.48
C SER A 277 -61.95 -125.18 -35.20
N ASP A 278 -63.08 -125.56 -34.62
CA ASP A 278 -63.79 -126.80 -34.89
C ASP A 278 -63.32 -128.11 -34.24
N ARG A 279 -63.73 -128.28 -32.98
CA ARG A 279 -64.61 -129.41 -32.61
C ARG A 279 -65.68 -128.98 -31.60
N ASP A 280 -66.73 -128.33 -32.10
CA ASP A 280 -68.11 -128.65 -31.71
C ASP A 280 -69.10 -127.78 -32.49
N LYS A 281 -69.36 -128.19 -33.74
CA LYS A 281 -70.69 -128.11 -34.39
C LYS A 281 -70.66 -128.71 -35.80
N LYS A 282 -70.49 -130.04 -35.88
CA LYS A 282 -71.12 -130.83 -36.96
C LYS A 282 -72.52 -131.24 -36.53
N LYS A 283 -73.51 -130.34 -36.64
CA LYS A 283 -74.95 -130.66 -36.68
C LYS A 283 -75.75 -129.53 -37.36
N LYS A 284 -75.71 -129.53 -38.69
CA LYS A 284 -76.77 -129.13 -39.65
C LYS A 284 -76.03 -128.93 -40.97
N ALA A 285 -75.95 -129.97 -41.78
CA ALA A 285 -76.97 -130.35 -42.77
C ALA A 285 -76.20 -130.23 -44.09
N LYS A 286 -75.83 -131.38 -44.66
CA LYS A 286 -76.59 -131.97 -45.77
C LYS A 286 -76.54 -130.99 -46.95
N LYS A 287 -75.97 -131.35 -48.08
CA LYS A 287 -76.12 -132.62 -48.78
C LYS A 287 -75.39 -132.43 -50.11
N LEU A 288 -74.78 -133.52 -50.58
CA LEU A 288 -74.86 -134.05 -51.94
C LEU A 288 -74.55 -133.11 -53.11
N GLY A 289 -73.58 -133.53 -53.92
CA GLY A 289 -73.37 -133.10 -55.30
C GLY A 289 -71.91 -133.16 -55.65
#